data_AF-I9VQR6-F1
#
_entry.id   AF-I9VQR6-F1
#
_cell.length_a   1.000
_cell.length_b   1.000
_cell.length_c   1.000
_cell.angle_alpha   90.00
_cell.angle_beta   90.00
_cell.angle_gamma   90.00
#
_symmetry.space_group_name_H-M   'P 1'
#
loop_
_entity.id
_entity.type
_entity.pdbx_description
1 polymer ?
#
loop_
_entity_poly.entity_id
_entity_poly.type
_entity_poly.pdbx_seq_one_letter_code
_entity_poly.pdbx_strand_id
1 'polypeptide(L)'
;MSQSLKACFRVLEEGRFIIINVSPVITKRAGREFESMRYPIHFDFHQILIDNGFYFVDEILWIKPDFSVPNRIGGYLQNKKPLGYKPNCVSESLLVYRKKAPFLLDKNIKIAEK
;
A
#
# COMPACT_ATOMS: atom_id res chain seq x y z
N MET A 1 -11.53 1.85 6.79
CA MET A 1 -10.35 0.96 6.94
C MET A 1 -9.81 0.82 8.36
N SER A 2 -9.63 1.90 9.13
CA SER A 2 -9.09 1.82 10.50
C SER A 2 -9.80 0.77 11.40
N GLN A 3 -11.13 0.78 11.45
CA GLN A 3 -11.91 -0.18 12.25
C GLN A 3 -11.66 -1.65 11.82
N SER A 4 -11.57 -1.90 10.52
CA SER A 4 -11.30 -3.23 9.97
C SER A 4 -9.91 -3.73 10.37
N LEU A 5 -8.88 -2.88 10.27
CA LEU A 5 -7.51 -3.25 10.65
C LEU A 5 -7.36 -3.47 12.16
N LYS A 6 -8.07 -2.69 12.97
CA LYS A 6 -8.19 -2.94 14.42
C LYS A 6 -8.84 -4.29 14.71
N ALA A 7 -9.90 -4.63 13.97
CA ALA A 7 -10.55 -5.94 14.10
C ALA A 7 -9.61 -7.08 13.65
N CYS A 8 -8.84 -6.90 12.57
CA CYS A 8 -7.82 -7.85 12.13
C CYS A 8 -6.78 -8.10 13.23
N PHE A 9 -6.25 -7.05 13.87
CA PHE A 9 -5.30 -7.21 14.98
C PHE A 9 -5.88 -8.05 16.14
N ARG A 10 -7.16 -7.84 16.45
CA ARG A 10 -7.85 -8.58 17.51
C ARG A 10 -7.98 -10.08 17.18
N VAL A 11 -8.26 -10.44 15.92
CA VAL A 11 -8.53 -11.84 15.53
C VAL A 11 -7.29 -12.61 15.08
N LEU A 12 -6.24 -11.93 14.59
CA LEU A 12 -4.98 -12.56 14.20
C LEU A 12 -4.26 -13.12 15.42
N GLU A 13 -3.78 -14.36 15.32
CA GLU A 13 -2.89 -14.92 16.35
C GLU A 13 -1.58 -14.13 16.44
N GLU A 14 -0.97 -14.15 17.63
CA GLU A 14 0.32 -13.50 17.88
C GLU A 14 1.41 -13.98 16.91
N GLY A 15 2.13 -13.03 16.30
CA GLY A 15 3.22 -13.34 15.37
C GLY A 15 2.76 -13.70 13.95
N ARG A 16 1.47 -13.60 13.62
CA ARG A 16 0.98 -13.77 12.24
C ARG A 16 1.14 -12.48 11.42
N PHE A 17 1.13 -12.66 10.10
CA PHE A 17 1.31 -11.57 9.14
C PHE A 17 -0.03 -10.98 8.70
N ILE A 18 0.00 -9.70 8.37
CA ILE A 18 -1.01 -9.02 7.57
C ILE A 18 -0.30 -8.37 6.37
N ILE A 19 -0.86 -8.57 5.19
CA ILE A 19 -0.32 -8.03 3.94
C ILE A 19 -1.39 -7.16 3.31
N ILE A 20 -1.06 -5.91 2.98
CA ILE A 20 -1.98 -4.98 2.33
C ILE A 20 -1.41 -4.60 0.97
N ASN A 21 -2.11 -4.99 -0.09
CA ASN A 21 -1.87 -4.45 -1.42
C ASN A 21 -2.48 -3.05 -1.52
N VAL A 22 -1.67 -2.06 -1.86
CA VAL A 22 -2.10 -0.67 -1.93
C VAL A 22 -1.31 0.10 -2.99
N SER A 23 -1.96 1.06 -3.65
CA SER A 23 -1.30 2.01 -4.55
C SER A 23 -1.80 3.44 -4.30
N PRO A 24 -1.03 4.48 -4.70
CA PRO A 24 -1.53 5.84 -4.64
C PRO A 24 -2.81 6.00 -5.48
N VAL A 25 -3.84 6.62 -4.90
CA VAL A 25 -5.12 6.82 -5.58
C VAL A 25 -5.17 8.23 -6.17
N ILE A 26 -5.66 8.35 -7.41
CA ILE A 26 -5.87 9.65 -8.06
C ILE A 26 -7.36 9.90 -8.20
N THR A 27 -7.85 11.01 -7.65
CA THR A 27 -9.22 11.46 -7.91
C THR A 27 -9.29 12.28 -9.19
N LYS A 28 -10.38 12.11 -9.95
CA LYS A 28 -10.64 12.92 -11.13
C LYS A 28 -10.89 14.37 -10.71
N ARG A 29 -10.45 15.31 -11.55
CA ARG A 29 -10.81 16.72 -11.41
C ARG A 29 -12.32 16.91 -11.61
N ALA A 30 -12.93 17.81 -10.86
CA ALA A 30 -14.35 18.15 -11.01
C ALA A 30 -14.64 18.93 -12.31
N GLY A 31 -13.65 19.64 -12.85
CA GLY A 31 -13.75 20.44 -14.07
C GLY A 31 -12.37 20.85 -14.60
N ARG A 32 -12.32 21.61 -15.71
CA ARG A 32 -11.03 22.02 -16.33
C ARG A 32 -10.21 22.97 -15.45
N GLU A 33 -10.88 23.76 -14.63
CA GLU A 33 -10.31 24.71 -13.67
C GLU A 33 -9.69 24.04 -12.44
N PHE A 34 -9.96 22.74 -12.21
CA PHE A 34 -9.52 22.02 -11.02
C PHE A 34 -8.42 21.02 -11.35
N GLU A 35 -7.51 20.82 -10.40
CA GLU A 35 -6.48 19.79 -10.48
C GLU A 35 -7.00 18.44 -9.96
N SER A 36 -6.50 17.34 -10.53
CA SER A 36 -6.65 16.02 -9.90
C SER A 36 -5.80 15.93 -8.64
N MET A 37 -6.25 15.23 -7.61
CA MET A 37 -5.47 15.02 -6.40
C MET A 37 -4.94 13.58 -6.34
N ARG A 38 -3.70 13.41 -5.87
CA ARG A 38 -3.10 12.11 -5.63
C ARG A 38 -2.95 11.90 -4.13
N TYR A 39 -3.54 10.84 -3.63
CA TYR A 39 -3.51 10.45 -2.23
C TYR A 39 -2.44 9.38 -2.01
N PRO A 40 -1.43 9.64 -1.17
CA PRO A 40 -0.37 8.67 -0.88
C PRO A 40 -0.81 7.70 0.23
N ILE A 41 -1.91 6.98 -0.02
CA ILE A 41 -2.64 6.20 0.99
C ILE A 41 -1.82 5.12 1.70
N HIS A 42 -0.68 4.72 1.14
CA HIS A 42 0.27 3.79 1.77
C HIS A 42 0.79 4.32 3.11
N PHE A 43 1.02 5.63 3.24
CA PHE A 43 1.47 6.22 4.50
C PHE A 43 0.36 6.21 5.57
N ASP A 44 -0.89 6.40 5.15
CA ASP A 44 -2.04 6.31 6.06
C ASP A 44 -2.18 4.88 6.60
N PHE A 45 -2.03 3.87 5.73
CA PHE A 45 -2.04 2.47 6.13
C PHE A 45 -0.88 2.12 7.07
N HIS A 46 0.32 2.63 6.80
CA HIS A 46 1.47 2.46 7.70
C HIS A 46 1.13 2.96 9.10
N GLN A 47 0.64 4.20 9.23
CA GLN A 47 0.31 4.77 10.54
C GLN A 47 -0.75 3.94 11.26
N ILE A 48 -1.84 3.59 10.57
CA ILE A 48 -2.93 2.78 11.15
C ILE A 48 -2.40 1.43 11.65
N LEU A 49 -1.53 0.75 10.90
CA LEU A 49 -0.99 -0.55 11.30
C LEU A 49 -0.07 -0.44 12.52
N ILE A 50 0.81 0.55 12.56
CA ILE A 50 1.70 0.79 13.71
C ILE A 50 0.88 1.11 14.97
N ASP A 51 -0.12 1.98 14.86
CA ASP A 51 -1.00 2.37 15.98
C ASP A 51 -1.80 1.19 16.54
N ASN A 52 -2.10 0.18 15.71
CA ASN A 52 -2.80 -1.02 16.12
C ASN A 52 -1.87 -2.13 16.67
N GLY A 53 -0.56 -1.91 16.74
CA GLY A 53 0.38 -2.85 17.36
C GLY A 53 1.03 -3.84 16.40
N PHE A 54 0.86 -3.67 15.09
CA PHE A 54 1.71 -4.34 14.11
C PHE A 54 3.10 -3.69 14.07
N TYR A 55 4.05 -4.37 13.45
CA TYR A 55 5.34 -3.77 13.08
C TYR A 55 5.67 -4.09 11.62
N PHE A 56 6.34 -3.14 10.97
CA PHE A 56 6.76 -3.27 9.58
C PHE A 56 7.82 -4.36 9.45
N VAL A 57 7.67 -5.21 8.43
CA VAL A 57 8.65 -6.25 8.09
C VAL A 57 9.32 -5.90 6.78
N ASP A 58 8.53 -5.67 5.72
CA ASP A 58 9.04 -5.41 4.39
C ASP A 58 7.98 -4.74 3.50
N GLU A 59 8.40 -4.22 2.36
CA GLU A 59 7.55 -3.77 1.27
C GLU A 59 7.93 -4.52 -0.01
N ILE A 60 7.00 -5.32 -0.54
CA ILE A 60 7.18 -5.92 -1.86
C ILE A 60 6.61 -4.96 -2.90
N LEU A 61 7.47 -4.41 -3.75
CA LEU A 61 7.05 -3.58 -4.87
C LEU A 61 6.54 -4.47 -6.01
N TRP A 62 5.21 -4.57 -6.17
CA TRP A 62 4.61 -5.28 -7.28
C TRP A 62 4.53 -4.39 -8.52
N ILE A 63 5.36 -4.68 -9.52
CA ILE A 63 5.35 -4.00 -10.80
C ILE A 63 4.35 -4.70 -11.73
N LYS A 64 3.34 -3.97 -12.18
CA LYS A 64 2.39 -4.45 -13.19
C LYS A 64 3.04 -4.42 -14.58
N PRO A 65 2.61 -5.30 -15.50
CA PRO A 65 3.07 -5.27 -16.89
C PRO A 65 2.84 -3.91 -17.55
N ASP A 66 3.72 -3.52 -18.48
CA ASP A 66 3.72 -2.19 -19.13
C ASP A 66 2.38 -1.78 -19.75
N PHE A 67 1.62 -2.74 -20.28
CA PHE A 67 0.32 -2.51 -20.91
C PHE A 67 -0.81 -2.25 -19.92
N SER A 68 -0.58 -2.40 -18.61
CA SER A 68 -1.60 -2.21 -17.57
C SER A 68 -1.99 -0.74 -17.38
N VAL A 69 -1.20 0.20 -17.93
CA VAL A 69 -1.36 1.64 -17.71
C VAL A 69 -1.12 2.41 -19.01
N PRO A 70 -2.13 2.51 -19.89
CA PRO A 70 -2.01 3.30 -21.11
C PRO A 70 -1.78 4.78 -20.78
N ASN A 71 -1.07 5.49 -21.67
CA ASN A 71 -0.80 6.92 -21.56
C ASN A 71 -0.19 7.34 -20.21
N ARG A 72 0.71 6.50 -19.66
CA ARG A 72 1.35 6.71 -18.35
C ARG A 72 1.78 8.15 -18.13
N ILE A 73 2.44 8.74 -19.11
CA ILE A 73 2.96 10.12 -19.08
C ILE A 73 2.29 10.98 -20.17
N GLY A 74 1.01 10.76 -20.45
CA GLY A 74 0.28 11.39 -21.57
C GLY A 74 0.41 12.91 -21.63
N GLY A 75 0.28 13.60 -20.50
CA GLY A 75 0.47 15.06 -20.43
C GLY A 75 1.85 15.51 -20.89
N TYR A 76 2.91 14.86 -20.37
CA TYR A 76 4.28 15.12 -20.80
C TYR A 76 4.51 14.75 -22.27
N LEU A 77 3.94 13.65 -22.76
CA LEU A 77 4.09 13.25 -24.15
C LEU A 77 3.50 14.28 -25.12
N GLN A 78 2.39 14.91 -24.75
CA GLN A 78 1.71 15.94 -25.55
C GLN A 78 2.45 17.28 -25.58
N ASN A 79 2.93 17.76 -24.43
CA ASN A 79 3.46 19.12 -24.32
C ASN A 79 5.00 19.20 -24.17
N LYS A 80 5.68 18.08 -23.88
CA LYS A 80 7.12 17.98 -23.59
C LYS A 80 7.60 18.92 -22.48
N LYS A 81 6.71 19.33 -21.58
CA LYS A 81 7.01 20.21 -20.45
C LYS A 81 7.11 19.39 -19.16
N PRO A 82 8.20 19.51 -18.39
CA PRO A 82 8.34 18.82 -17.09
C PRO A 82 7.18 19.10 -16.12
N LEU A 83 6.60 20.30 -16.18
CA LEU A 83 5.42 20.69 -15.37
C LEU A 83 4.18 19.80 -15.64
N GLY A 84 4.12 19.13 -16.79
CA GLY A 84 3.07 18.17 -17.11
C GLY A 84 3.31 16.75 -16.56
N TYR A 85 4.35 16.53 -15.76
CA TYR A 85 4.70 15.22 -15.24
C TYR A 85 3.75 14.80 -14.11
N LYS A 86 2.75 13.99 -14.48
CA LYS A 86 1.82 13.35 -13.54
C LYS A 86 1.60 11.89 -13.96
N PRO A 87 2.56 10.99 -13.70
CA PRO A 87 2.53 9.65 -14.24
C PRO A 87 1.44 8.81 -13.58
N ASN A 88 0.74 7.97 -14.33
CA ASN A 88 -0.06 6.91 -13.73
C ASN A 88 0.88 5.85 -13.10
N CYS A 89 0.53 5.34 -11.91
CA CYS A 89 1.34 4.35 -11.21
C CYS A 89 1.25 3.00 -11.91
N VAL A 90 2.40 2.38 -12.16
CA VAL A 90 2.53 1.00 -12.70
C VAL A 90 2.84 -0.01 -11.60
N SER A 91 3.05 0.46 -10.38
CA SER A 91 3.40 -0.36 -9.24
C SER A 91 2.37 -0.24 -8.14
N GLU A 92 2.26 -1.31 -7.36
CA GLU A 92 1.54 -1.35 -6.10
C GLU A 92 2.48 -1.85 -5.01
N SER A 93 2.29 -1.33 -3.80
CA SER A 93 3.04 -1.72 -2.62
C SER A 93 2.27 -2.84 -1.92
N LEU A 94 2.90 -4.00 -1.75
CA LEU A 94 2.46 -5.04 -0.83
C LEU A 94 3.15 -4.77 0.51
N LEU A 95 2.42 -4.10 1.39
CA LEU A 95 2.85 -3.72 2.72
C LEU A 95 2.82 -4.95 3.64
N VAL A 96 4.00 -5.44 4.05
CA VAL A 96 4.13 -6.64 4.88
C VAL A 96 4.37 -6.27 6.33
N TYR A 97 3.42 -6.65 7.19
CA TYR A 97 3.45 -6.35 8.62
C TYR A 97 3.24 -7.63 9.41
N ARG A 98 3.81 -7.66 10.62
CA ARG A 98 3.63 -8.76 11.55
C ARG A 98 3.03 -8.26 12.86
N LYS A 99 2.09 -9.03 13.40
CA LYS A 99 1.53 -8.79 14.73
C LYS A 99 2.64 -9.03 15.75
N LYS A 100 2.89 -8.06 16.64
CA LYS A 100 3.85 -8.23 17.74
C LYS A 100 3.52 -9.50 18.53
N ALA A 101 4.54 -10.20 19.01
CA ALA A 101 4.37 -11.39 19.84
C ALA A 101 5.40 -11.37 20.97
N PRO A 102 5.08 -11.91 22.15
CA PRO A 102 6.04 -12.03 23.26
C PRO A 102 7.01 -13.21 23.08
N PHE A 103 7.11 -13.76 21.87
CA PHE A 103 7.93 -14.93 21.56
C PHE A 103 8.54 -14.85 20.16
N LEU A 104 9.58 -15.64 19.93
CA LEU A 104 10.32 -15.68 18.67
C LEU A 104 9.55 -16.41 17.57
N LEU A 105 9.95 -16.14 16.31
CA LEU A 105 9.36 -16.73 15.12
C LEU A 105 9.38 -18.26 15.13
N ASP A 106 10.39 -18.89 15.72
CA ASP A 106 10.52 -20.35 15.84
C ASP A 106 9.29 -21.01 16.46
N LYS A 107 8.64 -20.33 17.41
CA LYS A 107 7.40 -20.84 18.02
C LYS A 107 6.26 -20.88 17.00
N ASN A 108 6.13 -19.84 16.17
CA ASN A 108 5.11 -19.82 15.10
C ASN A 108 5.38 -20.91 14.06
N ILE A 109 6.65 -21.15 13.69
CA ILE A 109 7.04 -22.19 12.74
C ILE A 109 6.65 -23.57 13.26
N LYS A 110 7.03 -23.89 14.52
CA LYS A 110 6.67 -25.17 15.16
C LYS A 110 5.16 -25.43 15.28
N ILE A 111 4.35 -24.38 15.37
CA ILE A 111 2.88 -24.50 15.37
C ILE A 111 2.36 -24.79 13.96
N ALA A 112 2.96 -24.19 12.93
CA ALA A 112 2.51 -24.35 11.54
C ALA A 112 2.89 -25.71 10.91
N GLU A 113 3.92 -26.37 11.44
CA GLU A 113 4.37 -27.70 10.99
C GLU A 113 3.58 -28.87 11.62
N LYS A 114 2.69 -28.59 12.57
CA LYS A 114 1.79 -29.58 13.19
C LYS A 114 0.44 -29.58 12.49
#